data_AF-A0A7S2LEN7-F1
#
_entry.id   AF-A0A7S2LEN7-F1
#
_cell.length_a   1.000
_cell.length_b   1.000
_cell.length_c   1.000
_cell.angle_alpha   90.00
_cell.angle_beta   90.00
_cell.angle_gamma   90.00
#
_symmetry.space_group_name_H-M   'P 1'
#
loop_
_entity.id
_entity.type
_entity.pdbx_description
1 polymer ?
#
loop_
_entity_poly.entity_id
_entity_poly.type
_entity_poly.pdbx_seq_one_letter_code
_entity_poly.pdbx_strand_id
1 'polypeptide(L)'
;EMLPRVGWRNSFRVIGAAWAFLHIVGAAFQKEPEPLAPTHGETKAGYRSLLRAGTYRLFFAAVAVGGFGYNMVFAVLASHAEANGVSTEDVSTIYMVFGLFAIVGRVLAGILGSWAKPLHVWGVAHFFISGGIVAVAYSRTVVHFAVANATLGLSSGPMIALRVPCCRELMGVERIPEAVVLIMVLQAGTTLMAPTLAGFLKDQAGSFVPGLLIGASGVAVGGILVLAASLAHGRKPLDADADGGAANKADLVDPADAELSDGGAEGPEDTEGRASPGREVRADSGAGGGR
;
A
#
# COMPACT_ATOMS: atom_id res chain seq x y z
N GLU A 1 -9.78 23.36 25.08
CA GLU A 1 -10.36 23.50 26.44
C GLU A 1 -10.93 22.23 27.12
N MET A 2 -10.88 21.01 26.56
CA MET A 2 -11.50 19.84 27.23
C MET A 2 -10.72 19.32 28.46
N LEU A 3 -9.38 19.42 28.46
CA LEU A 3 -8.53 18.83 29.51
C LEU A 3 -8.68 19.47 30.91
N PRO A 4 -8.80 20.81 31.07
CA PRO A 4 -9.01 21.42 32.38
C PRO A 4 -10.40 21.14 32.97
N ARG A 5 -11.43 20.97 32.13
CA ARG A 5 -12.83 20.81 32.59
C ARG A 5 -13.20 19.36 32.89
N VAL A 6 -12.65 18.42 32.12
CA VAL A 6 -12.97 16.98 32.25
C VAL A 6 -11.98 16.28 33.18
N GLY A 7 -10.74 16.76 33.26
CA GLY A 7 -9.66 16.16 34.04
C GLY A 7 -9.04 14.95 33.32
N TRP A 8 -7.72 14.78 33.44
CA TRP A 8 -6.97 13.76 32.70
C TRP A 8 -7.52 12.34 32.88
N ARG A 9 -7.98 11.98 34.09
CA ARG A 9 -8.58 10.66 34.38
C ARG A 9 -9.83 10.38 33.56
N ASN A 10 -10.73 11.34 33.46
CA ASN A 10 -11.96 11.17 32.68
C ASN A 10 -11.67 11.23 31.18
N SER A 11 -10.69 12.03 30.74
CA SER A 11 -10.23 12.00 29.36
C SER A 11 -9.76 10.60 28.95
N PHE A 12 -8.94 9.94 29.78
CA PHE A 12 -8.53 8.54 29.51
C PHE A 12 -9.70 7.56 29.50
N ARG A 13 -10.67 7.71 30.41
CA ARG A 13 -11.87 6.87 30.44
C ARG A 13 -12.70 7.02 29.18
N VAL A 14 -12.95 8.25 28.74
CA VAL A 14 -13.73 8.55 27.52
C VAL A 14 -13.01 8.04 26.28
N ILE A 15 -11.70 8.31 26.16
CA ILE A 15 -10.89 7.82 25.03
C ILE A 15 -10.88 6.29 25.00
N GLY A 16 -10.66 5.65 26.16
CA GLY A 16 -10.64 4.19 26.27
C GLY A 16 -11.99 3.55 25.92
N ALA A 17 -13.10 4.11 26.42
CA ALA A 17 -14.44 3.64 26.11
C ALA A 17 -14.76 3.79 24.61
N ALA A 18 -14.42 4.93 24.01
CA ALA A 18 -14.60 5.16 22.58
C ALA A 18 -13.76 4.20 21.74
N TRP A 19 -12.50 3.96 22.11
CA TRP A 19 -11.63 3.00 21.43
C TRP A 19 -12.16 1.57 21.54
N ALA A 20 -12.58 1.13 22.72
CA ALA A 20 -13.15 -0.19 22.93
C ALA A 20 -14.41 -0.38 22.09
N PHE A 21 -15.30 0.59 22.09
CA PHE A 21 -16.51 0.58 21.26
C PHE A 21 -16.19 0.44 19.77
N LEU A 22 -15.26 1.25 19.25
CA LEU A 22 -14.83 1.18 17.85
C LEU A 22 -14.23 -0.18 17.48
N HIS A 23 -13.44 -0.80 18.37
CA HIS A 23 -12.87 -2.12 18.12
C HIS A 23 -13.94 -3.22 18.15
N ILE A 24 -14.91 -3.16 19.07
CA ILE A 24 -16.03 -4.12 19.13
C ILE A 24 -16.85 -4.05 17.83
N VAL A 25 -17.18 -2.83 17.40
CA VAL A 25 -17.89 -2.60 16.14
C VAL A 25 -17.06 -3.14 14.96
N GLY A 26 -15.76 -2.79 14.88
CA GLY A 26 -14.88 -3.26 13.81
C GLY A 26 -14.78 -4.79 13.74
N ALA A 27 -14.64 -5.45 14.89
CA ALA A 27 -14.60 -6.90 14.98
C ALA A 27 -15.93 -7.55 14.55
N ALA A 28 -17.07 -6.94 14.88
CA ALA A 28 -18.39 -7.44 14.48
C ALA A 28 -18.62 -7.39 12.96
N PHE A 29 -17.96 -6.47 12.25
CA PHE A 29 -18.06 -6.32 10.79
C PHE A 29 -16.90 -6.97 10.01
N GLN A 30 -15.92 -7.56 10.70
CA GLN A 30 -14.77 -8.17 10.04
C GLN A 30 -15.21 -9.47 9.36
N LYS A 31 -15.21 -9.47 8.02
CA LYS A 31 -15.36 -10.69 7.22
C LYS A 31 -13.99 -11.32 7.03
N GLU A 32 -13.89 -12.62 7.26
CA GLU A 32 -12.69 -13.37 6.88
C GLU A 32 -12.52 -13.24 5.36
N PRO A 33 -11.31 -12.89 4.87
CA PRO A 33 -11.04 -12.98 3.46
C PRO A 33 -11.19 -14.44 3.04
N GLU A 34 -11.68 -14.67 1.82
CA GLU A 34 -11.72 -16.02 1.26
C GLU A 34 -10.32 -16.64 1.37
N PRO A 35 -10.21 -17.90 1.85
CA PRO A 35 -8.93 -18.59 1.91
C PRO A 35 -8.28 -18.53 0.53
N LEU A 36 -7.08 -17.94 0.44
CA LEU A 36 -6.29 -17.99 -0.78
C LEU A 36 -6.15 -19.47 -1.16
N ALA A 37 -6.44 -19.79 -2.43
CA ALA A 37 -6.33 -21.16 -2.92
C ALA A 37 -4.97 -21.73 -2.45
N PRO A 38 -4.93 -22.92 -1.84
CA PRO A 38 -3.68 -23.47 -1.35
C PRO A 38 -2.74 -23.64 -2.52
N THR A 39 -1.74 -22.77 -2.63
CA THR A 39 -0.64 -22.93 -3.56
C THR A 39 0.13 -24.17 -3.09
N HIS A 40 -0.20 -25.33 -3.67
CA HIS A 40 0.47 -26.59 -3.39
C HIS A 40 1.99 -26.40 -3.58
N GLY A 41 2.75 -26.45 -2.49
CA GLY A 41 4.22 -26.45 -2.51
C GLY A 41 4.92 -25.31 -1.78
N GLU A 42 4.22 -24.38 -1.13
CA GLU A 42 4.90 -23.32 -0.38
C GLU A 42 5.45 -23.82 0.96
N THR A 43 6.71 -24.23 0.92
CA THR A 43 7.56 -24.16 2.11
C THR A 43 7.51 -22.70 2.55
N LYS A 44 6.91 -22.38 3.72
CA LYS A 44 6.92 -21.02 4.29
C LYS A 44 8.36 -20.51 4.28
N ALA A 45 8.73 -19.76 3.25
CA ALA A 45 10.08 -19.31 3.07
C ALA A 45 10.28 -18.28 4.16
N GLY A 46 10.86 -18.70 5.29
CA GLY A 46 10.87 -17.90 6.51
C GLY A 46 11.45 -16.50 6.29
N TYR A 47 11.22 -15.58 7.23
CA TYR A 47 11.55 -14.15 7.15
C TYR A 47 12.93 -13.81 6.53
N ARG A 48 13.92 -14.69 6.70
CA ARG A 48 15.25 -14.58 6.08
C ARG A 48 15.21 -14.49 4.56
N SER A 49 14.30 -15.18 3.90
CA SER A 49 14.18 -15.18 2.44
C SER A 49 13.63 -13.85 1.91
N LEU A 50 12.73 -13.18 2.65
CA LEU A 50 12.30 -11.81 2.34
C LEU A 50 13.49 -10.86 2.39
N LEU A 51 14.26 -10.90 3.48
CA LEU A 51 15.46 -10.08 3.66
C LEU A 51 16.60 -10.41 2.67
N ARG A 52 16.54 -11.54 1.97
CA ARG A 52 17.48 -11.85 0.87
C ARG A 52 17.08 -11.23 -0.46
N ALA A 53 15.81 -10.87 -0.66
CA ALA A 53 15.36 -10.20 -1.88
C ALA A 53 15.86 -8.74 -1.91
N GLY A 54 16.62 -8.39 -2.95
CA GLY A 54 17.23 -7.05 -3.06
C GLY A 54 16.22 -5.90 -3.08
N THR A 55 15.10 -6.07 -3.79
CA THR A 55 14.02 -5.09 -3.87
C THR A 55 13.33 -4.88 -2.51
N TYR A 56 13.07 -5.96 -1.78
CA TYR A 56 12.49 -5.88 -0.44
C TYR A 56 13.46 -5.26 0.56
N ARG A 57 14.76 -5.56 0.50
CA ARG A 57 15.75 -4.90 1.38
C ARG A 57 15.77 -3.38 1.20
N LEU A 58 15.74 -2.91 -0.05
CA LEU A 58 15.70 -1.47 -0.35
C LEU A 58 14.43 -0.84 0.22
N PHE A 59 13.28 -1.49 0.01
CA PHE A 59 12.01 -1.04 0.56
C PHE A 59 11.99 -1.05 2.10
N PHE A 60 12.51 -2.11 2.71
CA PHE A 60 12.62 -2.27 4.16
C PHE A 60 13.51 -1.18 4.78
N ALA A 61 14.67 -0.93 4.18
CA ALA A 61 15.55 0.17 4.56
C ALA A 61 14.88 1.54 4.37
N ALA A 62 14.13 1.73 3.28
CA ALA A 62 13.40 2.96 3.03
C ALA A 62 12.36 3.25 4.13
N VAL A 63 11.58 2.25 4.53
CA VAL A 63 10.62 2.39 5.64
C VAL A 63 11.36 2.69 6.95
N ALA A 64 12.52 2.08 7.19
CA ALA A 64 13.31 2.32 8.40
C ALA A 64 13.76 3.78 8.50
N VAL A 65 14.50 4.25 7.49
CA VAL A 65 15.14 5.57 7.50
C VAL A 65 14.10 6.67 7.32
N GLY A 66 13.12 6.47 6.44
CA GLY A 66 12.02 7.40 6.24
C GLY A 66 11.07 7.46 7.43
N GLY A 67 10.74 6.31 8.02
CA GLY A 67 9.93 6.24 9.23
C GLY A 67 10.61 6.92 10.42
N PHE A 68 11.91 6.70 10.61
CA PHE A 68 12.69 7.40 11.62
C PHE A 68 12.61 8.93 11.45
N GLY A 69 12.91 9.42 10.24
CA GLY A 69 12.93 10.86 9.97
C GLY A 69 11.56 11.52 10.06
N TYR A 70 10.50 10.81 9.67
CA TYR A 70 9.13 11.29 9.84
C TYR A 70 8.73 11.40 11.32
N ASN A 71 9.02 10.36 12.12
CA ASN A 71 8.70 10.36 13.55
C ASN A 71 9.49 11.42 14.33
N MET A 72 10.73 11.72 13.91
CA MET A 72 11.57 12.78 14.49
C MET A 72 10.84 14.12 14.54
N VAL A 73 10.09 14.48 13.49
CA VAL A 73 9.38 15.76 13.42
C VAL A 73 8.27 15.85 14.45
N PHE A 74 7.44 14.81 14.58
CA PHE A 74 6.36 14.81 15.57
C PHE A 74 6.91 14.82 17.00
N ALA A 75 8.09 14.24 17.23
CA ALA A 75 8.72 14.27 18.54
C ALA A 75 9.13 15.69 18.98
N VAL A 76 9.49 16.57 18.03
CA VAL A 76 10.03 17.91 18.35
C VAL A 76 9.14 19.08 17.94
N LEU A 77 8.12 18.86 17.11
CA LEU A 77 7.32 19.94 16.50
C LEU A 77 6.71 20.88 17.55
N ALA A 78 6.07 20.33 18.59
CA ALA A 78 5.45 21.13 19.64
C ALA A 78 6.50 22.00 20.36
N SER A 79 7.57 21.36 20.84
CA SER A 79 8.66 22.02 21.54
C SER A 79 9.39 23.07 20.67
N HIS A 80 9.53 22.81 19.37
CA HIS A 80 10.12 23.75 18.42
C HIS A 80 9.21 24.95 18.16
N ALA A 81 7.91 24.74 18.01
CA ALA A 81 6.94 25.83 17.86
C ALA A 81 6.89 26.71 19.12
N GLU A 82 6.83 26.11 20.31
CA GLU A 82 6.85 26.83 21.59
C GLU A 82 8.16 27.62 21.80
N ALA A 83 9.30 27.04 21.43
CA ALA A 83 10.59 27.74 21.44
C ALA A 83 10.66 28.95 20.48
N ASN A 84 9.78 29.01 19.48
CA ASN A 84 9.62 30.16 18.58
C ASN A 84 8.46 31.09 18.99
N GLY A 85 7.92 30.95 20.20
CA GLY A 85 6.89 31.84 20.75
C GLY A 85 5.46 31.51 20.32
N VAL A 86 5.22 30.32 19.75
CA VAL A 86 3.86 29.84 19.43
C VAL A 86 3.18 29.38 20.72
N SER A 87 1.93 29.79 20.94
CA SER A 87 1.17 29.37 22.11
C SER A 87 0.78 27.88 22.03
N THR A 88 0.59 27.22 23.17
CA THR A 88 0.16 25.80 23.20
C THR A 88 -1.21 25.59 22.53
N GLU A 89 -2.08 26.61 22.54
CA GLU A 89 -3.37 26.59 21.83
C GLU A 89 -3.16 26.61 20.31
N ASP A 90 -2.24 27.44 19.82
CA ASP A 90 -1.86 27.48 18.40
C ASP A 90 -1.17 26.19 17.96
N VAL A 91 -0.32 25.58 18.81
CA VAL A 91 0.28 24.26 18.54
C VAL A 91 -0.80 23.20 18.35
N SER A 92 -1.84 23.22 19.18
CA SER A 92 -2.99 22.32 19.05
C SER A 92 -3.72 22.53 17.71
N THR A 93 -3.88 23.80 17.31
CA THR A 93 -4.47 24.17 16.01
C THR A 93 -3.60 23.70 14.83
N ILE A 94 -2.26 23.81 14.94
CA ILE A 94 -1.32 23.31 13.93
C ILE A 94 -1.45 21.79 13.76
N TYR A 95 -1.56 21.03 14.85
CA TYR A 95 -1.80 19.58 14.79
C TYR A 95 -3.18 19.24 14.20
N MET A 96 -4.21 20.04 14.47
CA MET A 96 -5.52 19.86 13.85
C MET A 96 -5.47 20.08 12.34
N VAL A 97 -4.77 21.12 11.88
CA VAL A 97 -4.53 21.38 10.45
C VAL A 97 -3.79 20.21 9.81
N PHE A 98 -2.71 19.72 10.42
CA PHE A 98 -2.02 18.52 9.97
C PHE A 98 -2.98 17.33 9.82
N GLY A 99 -3.82 17.06 10.83
CA GLY A 99 -4.77 15.95 10.84
C GLY A 99 -5.79 16.02 9.70
N LEU A 100 -6.39 17.19 9.47
CA LEU A 100 -7.36 17.42 8.40
C LEU A 100 -6.73 17.15 7.02
N PHE A 101 -5.58 17.76 6.74
CA PHE A 101 -4.89 17.58 5.47
C PHE A 101 -4.35 16.14 5.31
N ALA A 102 -4.00 15.46 6.40
CA ALA A 102 -3.62 14.06 6.35
C ALA A 102 -4.78 13.13 5.97
N ILE A 103 -6.02 13.47 6.32
CA ILE A 103 -7.20 12.70 5.85
C ILE A 103 -7.37 12.91 4.34
N VAL A 104 -7.35 14.17 3.89
CA VAL A 104 -7.42 14.51 2.45
C VAL A 104 -6.32 13.81 1.66
N GLY A 105 -5.08 13.86 2.17
CA GLY A 105 -3.92 13.22 1.58
C GLY A 105 -4.08 11.70 1.43
N ARG A 106 -4.70 11.01 2.41
CA ARG A 106 -4.95 9.57 2.32
C ARG A 106 -5.95 9.23 1.21
N VAL A 107 -7.02 9.99 1.09
CA VAL A 107 -8.03 9.79 0.03
C VAL A 107 -7.40 10.02 -1.34
N LEU A 108 -6.69 11.14 -1.52
CA LEU A 108 -5.98 11.44 -2.76
C LEU A 108 -4.92 10.39 -3.09
N ALA A 109 -4.17 9.92 -2.11
CA ALA A 109 -3.18 8.87 -2.30
C ALA A 109 -3.79 7.56 -2.79
N GLY A 110 -4.95 7.17 -2.26
CA GLY A 110 -5.69 5.99 -2.72
C GLY A 110 -6.10 6.10 -4.19
N ILE A 111 -6.62 7.27 -4.59
CA ILE A 111 -7.00 7.54 -5.99
C ILE A 111 -5.75 7.54 -6.88
N LEU A 112 -4.70 8.26 -6.50
CA LEU A 112 -3.45 8.33 -7.27
C LEU A 112 -2.77 6.95 -7.40
N GLY A 113 -2.82 6.13 -6.35
CA GLY A 113 -2.30 4.76 -6.38
C GLY A 113 -3.09 3.81 -7.28
N SER A 114 -4.28 4.21 -7.75
CA SER A 114 -5.03 3.47 -8.77
C SER A 114 -4.64 3.87 -10.20
N TRP A 115 -4.15 5.09 -10.40
CA TRP A 115 -3.78 5.62 -11.72
C TRP A 115 -2.28 5.50 -12.03
N ALA A 116 -1.45 5.48 -10.99
CA ALA A 116 0.00 5.41 -11.09
C ALA A 116 0.56 4.29 -10.22
N LYS A 117 1.77 3.83 -10.55
CA LYS A 117 2.49 2.80 -9.78
C LYS A 117 2.65 3.25 -8.31
N PRO A 118 2.12 2.51 -7.32
CA PRO A 118 2.17 2.87 -5.90
C PRO A 118 3.58 3.23 -5.42
N LEU A 119 4.61 2.52 -5.87
CA LEU A 119 6.01 2.82 -5.52
C LEU A 119 6.46 4.22 -5.94
N HIS A 120 6.04 4.71 -7.11
CA HIS A 120 6.42 6.04 -7.59
C HIS A 120 5.69 7.13 -6.80
N VAL A 121 4.38 6.97 -6.60
CA VAL A 121 3.59 7.90 -5.78
C VAL A 121 4.15 7.98 -4.36
N TRP A 122 4.52 6.83 -3.80
CA TRP A 122 5.09 6.75 -2.47
C TRP A 122 6.49 7.37 -2.38
N GLY A 123 7.36 7.14 -3.37
CA GLY A 123 8.69 7.76 -3.45
C GLY A 123 8.61 9.28 -3.60
N VAL A 124 7.75 9.79 -4.49
CA VAL A 124 7.52 11.23 -4.67
C VAL A 124 6.99 11.88 -3.40
N ALA A 125 6.05 11.22 -2.71
CA ALA A 125 5.51 11.72 -1.44
C ALA A 125 6.60 11.92 -0.36
N HIS A 126 7.63 11.08 -0.31
CA HIS A 126 8.74 11.26 0.63
C HIS A 126 9.49 12.58 0.41
N PHE A 127 9.68 13.02 -0.84
CA PHE A 127 10.33 14.30 -1.10
C PHE A 127 9.48 15.47 -0.65
N PHE A 128 8.16 15.40 -0.85
CA PHE A 128 7.24 16.42 -0.32
C PHE A 128 7.20 16.44 1.21
N ILE A 129 7.23 15.27 1.87
CA ILE A 129 7.35 15.18 3.33
C ILE A 129 8.67 15.82 3.77
N SER A 130 9.80 15.45 3.15
CA SER A 130 11.11 16.01 3.47
C SER A 130 11.12 17.54 3.34
N GLY A 131 10.57 18.08 2.24
CA GLY A 131 10.39 19.52 2.05
C GLY A 131 9.50 20.16 3.12
N GLY A 132 8.40 19.50 3.50
CA GLY A 132 7.52 19.94 4.59
C GLY A 132 8.26 19.99 5.95
N ILE A 133 9.13 19.03 6.23
CA ILE A 133 9.96 19.01 7.44
C ILE A 133 10.95 20.17 7.43
N VAL A 134 11.60 20.44 6.29
CA VAL A 134 12.50 21.60 6.14
C VAL A 134 11.73 22.90 6.35
N ALA A 135 10.52 23.02 5.81
CA ALA A 135 9.65 24.18 6.03
C ALA A 135 9.29 24.36 7.52
N VAL A 136 9.02 23.27 8.25
CA VAL A 136 8.82 23.30 9.71
C VAL A 136 10.08 23.79 10.44
N ALA A 137 11.27 23.34 10.03
CA ALA A 137 12.53 23.73 10.66
C ALA A 137 12.78 25.25 10.62
N TYR A 138 12.41 25.90 9.52
CA TYR A 138 12.58 27.35 9.32
C TYR A 138 11.32 28.17 9.64
N SER A 139 10.25 27.54 10.14
CA SER A 139 9.04 28.24 10.54
C SER A 139 9.26 29.08 11.80
N ARG A 140 8.75 30.31 11.79
CA ARG A 140 8.89 31.30 12.88
C ARG A 140 7.57 31.87 13.37
N THR A 141 6.49 31.69 12.61
CA THR A 141 5.16 32.23 12.90
C THR A 141 4.14 31.10 12.88
N VAL A 142 3.02 31.28 13.58
CA VAL A 142 1.91 30.32 13.61
C VAL A 142 1.46 29.94 12.19
N VAL A 143 1.35 30.93 11.31
CA VAL A 143 0.96 30.73 9.90
C VAL A 143 1.97 29.88 9.16
N HIS A 144 3.28 30.12 9.33
CA HIS A 144 4.32 29.30 8.68
C HIS A 144 4.24 27.85 9.15
N PHE A 145 4.10 27.63 10.47
CA PHE A 145 3.93 26.30 11.02
C PHE A 145 2.67 25.61 10.49
N ALA A 146 1.54 26.33 10.40
CA ALA A 146 0.29 25.78 9.90
C ALA A 146 0.38 25.38 8.42
N VAL A 147 0.95 26.22 7.56
CA VAL A 147 1.12 25.93 6.12
C VAL A 147 2.10 24.77 5.90
N ALA A 148 3.21 24.75 6.63
CA ALA A 148 4.17 23.66 6.58
C ALA A 148 3.53 22.33 7.03
N ASN A 149 2.74 22.35 8.10
CA ASN A 149 2.03 21.17 8.60
C ASN A 149 0.87 20.72 7.70
N ALA A 150 0.17 21.64 7.03
CA ALA A 150 -0.82 21.28 6.01
C ALA A 150 -0.17 20.50 4.85
N THR A 151 0.99 20.97 4.39
CA THR A 151 1.77 20.32 3.32
C THR A 151 2.28 18.96 3.76
N LEU A 152 2.83 18.90 4.99
CA LEU A 152 3.28 17.64 5.61
C LEU A 152 2.12 16.65 5.77
N GLY A 153 0.94 17.12 6.19
CA GLY A 153 -0.28 16.33 6.34
C GLY A 153 -0.71 15.73 5.01
N LEU A 154 -0.90 16.57 3.99
CA LEU A 154 -1.28 16.13 2.65
C LEU A 154 -0.33 15.06 2.09
N SER A 155 0.97 15.27 2.28
CA SER A 155 2.03 14.40 1.77
C SER A 155 2.21 13.12 2.61
N SER A 156 1.73 13.09 3.86
CA SER A 156 1.81 11.92 4.73
C SER A 156 0.84 10.79 4.34
N GLY A 157 -0.24 11.12 3.63
CA GLY A 157 -1.29 10.17 3.26
C GLY A 157 -0.78 8.92 2.52
N PRO A 158 0.02 9.07 1.46
CA PRO A 158 0.67 7.96 0.76
C PRO A 158 1.47 7.02 1.68
N MET A 159 2.07 7.52 2.78
CA MET A 159 2.91 6.67 3.65
C MET A 159 2.17 5.57 4.40
N ILE A 160 0.87 5.76 4.60
CA ILE A 160 0.02 4.78 5.27
C ILE A 160 -0.81 4.05 4.23
N ALA A 161 -1.41 4.78 3.27
CA ALA A 161 -2.34 4.22 2.30
C ALA A 161 -1.66 3.27 1.29
N LEU A 162 -0.44 3.58 0.83
CA LEU A 162 0.20 2.83 -0.26
C LEU A 162 1.16 1.74 0.21
N ARG A 163 1.39 1.58 1.51
CA ARG A 163 2.34 0.59 2.03
C ARG A 163 2.00 -0.84 1.61
N VAL A 164 0.75 -1.24 1.79
CA VAL A 164 0.28 -2.58 1.43
C VAL A 164 0.29 -2.78 -0.11
N PRO A 165 -0.23 -1.83 -0.92
CA PRO A 165 -0.05 -1.86 -2.38
C PRO A 165 1.41 -1.99 -2.84
N CYS A 166 2.35 -1.26 -2.24
CA CYS A 166 3.78 -1.38 -2.55
C CYS A 166 4.35 -2.75 -2.15
N CYS A 167 3.93 -3.30 -1.01
CA CYS A 167 4.34 -4.65 -0.60
C CYS A 167 3.83 -5.71 -1.59
N ARG A 168 2.59 -5.57 -2.04
CA ARG A 168 1.99 -6.43 -3.08
C ARG A 168 2.80 -6.36 -4.38
N GLU A 169 3.16 -5.16 -4.84
CA GLU A 169 3.95 -4.97 -6.07
C GLU A 169 5.33 -5.62 -5.97
N LEU A 170 5.99 -5.55 -4.80
CA LEU A 170 7.36 -6.04 -4.63
C LEU A 170 7.51 -7.53 -4.33
N MET A 171 6.51 -8.17 -3.71
CA MET A 171 6.65 -9.53 -3.15
C MET A 171 5.53 -10.51 -3.51
N GLY A 172 4.50 -10.07 -4.23
CA GLY A 172 3.32 -10.90 -4.46
C GLY A 172 2.34 -10.88 -3.27
N VAL A 173 1.17 -11.48 -3.46
CA VAL A 173 0.05 -11.40 -2.49
C VAL A 173 0.26 -12.35 -1.31
N GLU A 174 0.88 -13.51 -1.52
CA GLU A 174 0.99 -14.56 -0.49
C GLU A 174 1.82 -14.10 0.72
N ARG A 175 2.82 -13.23 0.47
CA ARG A 175 3.85 -12.87 1.47
C ARG A 175 3.64 -11.52 2.14
N ILE A 176 2.53 -10.83 1.83
CA ILE A 176 2.21 -9.52 2.40
C ILE A 176 2.19 -9.55 3.93
N PRO A 177 1.50 -10.51 4.60
CA PRO A 177 1.41 -10.50 6.07
C PRO A 177 2.78 -10.60 6.74
N GLU A 178 3.64 -11.50 6.27
CA GLU A 178 4.99 -11.71 6.81
C GLU A 178 5.85 -10.44 6.69
N ALA A 179 5.76 -9.77 5.54
CA ALA A 179 6.53 -8.57 5.29
C ALA A 179 6.03 -7.36 6.08
N VAL A 180 4.71 -7.17 6.15
CA VAL A 180 4.10 -6.08 6.92
C VAL A 180 4.47 -6.20 8.40
N VAL A 181 4.46 -7.41 8.97
CA VAL A 181 4.90 -7.64 10.35
C VAL A 181 6.36 -7.23 10.54
N LEU A 182 7.26 -7.64 9.64
CA LEU A 182 8.68 -7.29 9.75
C LEU A 182 8.89 -5.77 9.68
N ILE A 183 8.17 -5.09 8.78
CA ILE A 183 8.16 -3.63 8.66
C ILE A 183 7.68 -2.98 9.96
N MET A 184 6.60 -3.48 10.55
CA MET A 184 6.04 -2.92 11.79
C MET A 184 7.00 -3.07 12.97
N VAL A 185 7.66 -4.21 13.12
CA VAL A 185 8.67 -4.44 14.16
C VAL A 185 9.82 -3.44 14.02
N LEU A 186 10.34 -3.27 12.80
CA LEU A 186 11.38 -2.28 12.53
C LEU A 186 10.91 -0.86 12.84
N GLN A 187 9.70 -0.51 12.41
CA GLN A 187 9.13 0.81 12.61
C GLN A 187 8.98 1.13 14.10
N ALA A 188 8.53 0.18 14.92
CA ALA A 188 8.45 0.35 16.37
C ALA A 188 9.81 0.74 16.98
N GLY A 189 10.89 0.07 16.55
CA GLY A 189 12.26 0.44 16.96
C GLY A 189 12.61 1.88 16.56
N THR A 190 12.35 2.26 15.31
CA THR A 190 12.66 3.62 14.83
C THR A 190 11.86 4.70 15.57
N THR A 191 10.60 4.44 15.91
CA THR A 191 9.73 5.38 16.64
C THR A 191 10.22 5.58 18.07
N LEU A 192 10.75 4.55 18.73
CA LEU A 192 11.33 4.67 20.08
C LEU A 192 12.64 5.49 20.07
N MET A 193 13.43 5.39 19.01
CA MET A 193 14.71 6.10 18.88
C MET A 193 14.57 7.59 18.56
N ALA A 194 13.46 7.99 17.92
CA ALA A 194 13.30 9.36 17.45
C ALA A 194 13.27 10.40 18.61
N PRO A 195 12.48 10.25 19.68
CA PRO A 195 12.45 11.20 20.79
C PRO A 195 13.77 11.27 21.58
N THR A 196 14.45 10.14 21.77
CA THR A 196 15.73 10.09 22.51
C THR A 196 16.82 10.83 21.76
N LEU A 197 16.95 10.61 20.44
CA LEU A 197 17.91 11.36 19.64
C LEU A 197 17.52 12.84 19.51
N ALA A 198 16.23 13.15 19.38
CA ALA A 198 15.73 14.53 19.40
C ALA A 198 16.17 15.30 20.65
N GLY A 199 15.98 14.71 21.83
CA GLY A 199 16.38 15.30 23.11
C GLY A 199 17.89 15.52 23.17
N PHE A 200 18.66 14.49 22.84
CA PHE A 200 20.13 14.58 22.82
C PHE A 200 20.67 15.67 21.89
N LEU A 201 20.08 15.80 20.68
CA LEU A 201 20.47 16.83 19.73
C LEU A 201 20.10 18.24 20.21
N LYS A 202 18.94 18.38 20.88
CA LYS A 202 18.55 19.64 21.52
C LYS A 202 19.56 20.04 22.60
N ASP A 203 19.95 19.09 23.43
CA ASP A 203 20.86 19.35 24.56
C ASP A 203 22.26 19.77 24.09
N GLN A 204 22.74 19.24 22.96
CA GLN A 204 24.04 19.64 22.40
C GLN A 204 23.99 20.92 21.57
N ALA A 205 23.00 21.07 20.69
CA ALA A 205 22.95 22.17 19.72
C ALA A 205 22.15 23.38 20.21
N GLY A 206 21.44 23.25 21.34
CA GLY A 206 20.54 24.28 21.87
C GLY A 206 19.32 24.56 20.99
N SER A 207 19.08 23.77 19.94
CA SER A 207 18.04 23.99 18.94
C SER A 207 17.50 22.68 18.38
N PHE A 208 16.24 22.66 17.97
CA PHE A 208 15.60 21.51 17.32
C PHE A 208 15.86 21.43 15.81
N VAL A 209 16.41 22.50 15.21
CA VAL A 209 16.66 22.57 13.76
C VAL A 209 17.56 21.43 13.27
N PRO A 210 18.70 21.09 13.91
CA PRO A 210 19.53 19.97 13.46
C PRO A 210 18.79 18.63 13.47
N GLY A 211 17.97 18.37 14.49
CA GLY A 211 17.14 17.17 14.56
C GLY A 211 16.11 17.11 13.43
N LEU A 212 15.45 18.23 13.12
CA LEU A 212 14.52 18.33 12.00
C LEU A 212 15.22 18.12 10.65
N LEU A 213 16.43 18.66 10.45
CA LEU A 213 17.19 18.47 9.21
C LEU A 213 17.70 17.03 9.04
N ILE A 214 18.10 16.37 10.13
CA ILE A 214 18.40 14.93 10.14
C ILE A 214 17.14 14.12 9.80
N GLY A 215 15.99 14.55 10.33
CA GLY A 215 14.70 13.94 9.97
C GLY A 215 14.38 14.09 8.48
N ALA A 216 14.51 15.31 7.94
CA ALA A 216 14.27 15.60 6.52
C ALA A 216 15.20 14.80 5.61
N SER A 217 16.49 14.73 5.93
CA SER A 217 17.45 13.97 5.14
C SER A 217 17.15 12.46 5.20
N GLY A 218 16.78 11.94 6.36
CA GLY A 218 16.32 10.56 6.51
C GLY A 218 15.11 10.23 5.62
N VAL A 219 14.09 11.11 5.60
CA VAL A 219 12.93 10.94 4.71
C VAL A 219 13.33 11.02 3.24
N ALA A 220 14.20 11.96 2.85
CA ALA A 220 14.67 12.08 1.47
C ALA A 220 15.45 10.82 1.02
N VAL A 221 16.34 10.30 1.87
CA VAL A 221 17.04 9.03 1.64
C VAL A 221 16.05 7.88 1.53
N GLY A 222 15.03 7.84 2.38
CA GLY A 222 13.92 6.89 2.26
C GLY A 222 13.28 6.95 0.86
N GLY A 223 12.91 8.13 0.38
CA GLY A 223 12.36 8.33 -0.97
C GLY A 223 13.27 7.84 -2.09
N ILE A 224 14.58 8.12 -2.00
CA ILE A 224 15.58 7.62 -2.95
C ILE A 224 15.61 6.09 -2.95
N LEU A 225 15.60 5.45 -1.77
CA LEU A 225 15.60 4.00 -1.65
C LEU A 225 14.33 3.35 -2.23
N VAL A 226 13.16 4.00 -2.08
CA VAL A 226 11.91 3.55 -2.71
C VAL A 226 12.01 3.62 -4.23
N LEU A 227 12.51 4.74 -4.77
CA LEU A 227 12.68 4.88 -6.22
C LEU A 227 13.72 3.89 -6.75
N ALA A 228 14.81 3.65 -6.01
CA ALA A 228 15.78 2.61 -6.35
C ALA A 228 15.15 1.21 -6.34
N ALA A 229 14.28 0.90 -5.37
CA ALA A 229 13.53 -0.35 -5.33
C ALA A 229 12.59 -0.49 -6.54
N SER A 230 11.91 0.60 -6.91
CA SER A 230 11.03 0.67 -8.10
C SER A 230 11.81 0.42 -9.40
N LEU A 231 12.96 1.06 -9.57
CA LEU A 231 13.83 0.87 -10.73
C LEU A 231 14.42 -0.55 -10.77
N ALA A 232 14.85 -1.08 -9.62
CA ALA A 232 15.36 -2.45 -9.54
C ALA A 232 14.26 -3.49 -9.84
N HIS A 233 13.01 -3.20 -9.47
CA HIS A 233 11.87 -4.05 -9.80
C HIS A 233 11.54 -4.01 -11.30
N GLY A 234 11.50 -2.81 -11.91
CA GLY A 234 11.24 -2.65 -13.35
C GLY A 234 12.36 -3.14 -14.28
N ARG A 235 13.56 -3.42 -13.75
CA ARG A 235 14.70 -4.00 -14.49
C ARG A 235 14.70 -5.53 -14.52
N LYS A 236 13.80 -6.22 -13.80
CA LYS A 236 13.58 -7.65 -14.02
C LYS A 236 12.93 -7.80 -15.39
N PRO A 237 13.62 -8.40 -16.39
CA PRO A 237 13.20 -8.26 -17.77
C PRO A 237 11.89 -8.99 -18.06
N LEU A 238 11.14 -8.44 -19.02
CA LEU A 238 10.14 -9.13 -19.84
C LEU A 238 10.71 -10.36 -20.62
N ASP A 239 11.98 -10.75 -20.38
CA ASP A 239 12.66 -11.84 -21.07
C ASP A 239 12.46 -13.22 -20.42
N ALA A 240 11.61 -13.33 -19.39
CA ALA A 240 11.21 -14.62 -18.80
C ALA A 240 9.84 -15.13 -19.28
N ASP A 241 9.05 -14.29 -19.96
CA ASP A 241 7.70 -14.67 -20.43
C ASP A 241 7.62 -14.87 -21.97
N ALA A 242 8.73 -14.69 -22.69
CA ALA A 242 8.80 -14.94 -24.13
C ALA A 242 8.97 -16.43 -24.52
N ASP A 243 9.11 -17.35 -23.54
CA ASP A 243 9.24 -18.80 -23.80
C ASP A 243 8.25 -19.67 -22.99
N GLY A 244 7.22 -19.07 -22.38
CA GLY A 244 6.23 -19.81 -21.57
C GLY A 244 4.75 -19.59 -21.94
N GLY A 245 4.45 -18.61 -22.79
CA GLY A 245 3.07 -18.13 -23.02
C GLY A 245 2.34 -18.66 -24.26
N ALA A 246 2.96 -19.48 -25.11
CA ALA A 246 2.35 -19.93 -26.36
C ALA A 246 1.52 -21.23 -26.24
N ALA A 247 1.44 -21.85 -25.06
CA ALA A 247 0.83 -23.19 -24.91
C ALA A 247 -0.56 -23.21 -24.26
N ASN A 248 -1.20 -22.07 -23.95
CA ASN A 248 -2.55 -22.12 -23.38
C ASN A 248 -3.42 -20.94 -23.80
N LYS A 249 -3.83 -20.95 -25.08
CA LYS A 249 -4.88 -20.05 -25.60
C LYS A 249 -5.72 -20.71 -26.70
N ALA A 250 -5.88 -22.04 -26.63
CA ALA A 250 -6.74 -22.80 -27.55
C ALA A 250 -8.01 -23.34 -26.90
N ASP A 251 -8.14 -23.37 -25.57
CA ASP A 251 -9.27 -24.06 -24.92
C ASP A 251 -10.12 -23.12 -24.06
N LEU A 252 -10.70 -22.08 -24.68
CA LEU A 252 -11.85 -21.35 -24.10
C LEU A 252 -12.79 -20.89 -25.22
N VAL A 253 -13.53 -21.84 -25.80
CA VAL A 253 -14.85 -21.57 -26.38
C VAL A 253 -15.79 -22.66 -25.85
N ASP A 254 -16.72 -22.24 -25.01
CA ASP A 254 -17.83 -23.05 -24.48
C ASP A 254 -18.96 -23.06 -25.54
N PRO A 255 -19.43 -24.22 -26.05
CA PRO A 255 -20.54 -24.27 -27.00
C PRO A 255 -21.83 -24.59 -26.24
N ALA A 256 -22.42 -23.58 -25.63
CA ALA A 256 -23.84 -23.52 -25.35
C ALA A 256 -24.30 -22.10 -25.71
N ASP A 257 -25.44 -21.97 -26.38
CA ASP A 257 -26.07 -20.72 -26.82
C ASP A 257 -25.78 -20.24 -28.27
N ALA A 258 -25.72 -21.16 -29.23
CA ALA A 258 -25.91 -20.82 -30.64
C ALA A 258 -27.05 -21.64 -31.28
N GLU A 259 -28.27 -21.46 -30.75
CA GLU A 259 -29.48 -21.65 -31.52
C GLU A 259 -30.31 -20.37 -31.49
N LEU A 260 -30.89 -20.06 -32.66
CA LEU A 260 -32.01 -19.14 -32.96
C LEU A 260 -31.64 -17.79 -33.63
N SER A 261 -32.30 -17.60 -34.79
CA SER A 261 -32.38 -16.40 -35.64
C SER A 261 -31.20 -16.25 -36.60
N ASP A 262 -31.35 -16.37 -37.92
CA ASP A 262 -32.31 -15.64 -38.76
C ASP A 262 -32.49 -16.34 -40.12
N GLY A 263 -33.67 -16.21 -40.72
CA GLY A 263 -34.05 -16.86 -41.96
C GLY A 263 -34.12 -15.92 -43.16
N GLY A 264 -34.00 -16.50 -44.36
CA GLY A 264 -34.78 -16.10 -45.54
C GLY A 264 -34.07 -15.29 -46.64
N ALA A 265 -34.31 -15.76 -47.89
CA ALA A 265 -34.15 -15.12 -49.21
C ALA A 265 -32.69 -14.95 -49.72
N GLU A 266 -32.28 -15.30 -50.95
CA GLU A 266 -32.91 -15.59 -52.25
C GLU A 266 -31.89 -16.40 -53.13
N GLY A 267 -32.36 -17.24 -54.07
CA GLY A 267 -31.52 -18.05 -54.99
C GLY A 267 -31.07 -17.30 -56.28
N PRO A 268 -30.86 -17.96 -57.44
CA PRO A 268 -30.70 -19.39 -57.74
C PRO A 268 -29.49 -19.67 -58.70
N GLU A 269 -29.52 -20.83 -59.39
CA GLU A 269 -28.68 -21.34 -60.51
C GLU A 269 -27.58 -22.34 -60.11
N ASP A 270 -27.82 -23.66 -60.28
CA ASP A 270 -27.54 -24.49 -61.48
C ASP A 270 -26.17 -25.19 -61.27
N THR A 271 -25.96 -26.51 -61.37
CA THR A 271 -26.44 -27.49 -62.34
C THR A 271 -26.00 -28.90 -61.88
N GLU A 272 -26.74 -29.90 -62.32
CA GLU A 272 -26.30 -31.28 -62.63
C GLU A 272 -25.89 -32.27 -61.53
N GLY A 273 -26.51 -33.46 -61.61
CA GLY A 273 -25.68 -34.68 -61.62
C GLY A 273 -26.08 -35.84 -60.72
N ARG A 274 -27.27 -36.41 -60.94
CA ARG A 274 -27.54 -37.86 -60.97
C ARG A 274 -27.19 -38.78 -59.78
N ALA A 275 -28.26 -39.47 -59.36
CA ALA A 275 -28.36 -40.91 -59.04
C ALA A 275 -28.08 -41.38 -57.60
N SER A 276 -29.19 -41.56 -56.86
CA SER A 276 -29.42 -42.57 -55.81
C SER A 276 -29.52 -44.00 -56.41
N PRO A 277 -29.95 -45.05 -55.67
CA PRO A 277 -29.72 -45.47 -54.28
C PRO A 277 -29.36 -46.98 -54.17
N GLY A 278 -29.04 -47.46 -52.97
CA GLY A 278 -29.07 -48.90 -52.64
C GLY A 278 -28.69 -49.13 -51.18
N ARG A 279 -29.63 -49.10 -50.23
CA ARG A 279 -30.63 -50.12 -49.85
C ARG A 279 -30.08 -51.17 -48.87
N GLU A 280 -30.62 -51.06 -47.65
CA GLU A 280 -31.01 -52.08 -46.65
C GLU A 280 -30.01 -53.20 -46.31
N VAL A 281 -29.52 -53.21 -45.07
CA VAL A 281 -30.10 -53.95 -43.91
C VAL A 281 -30.10 -55.47 -44.13
N ARG A 282 -29.21 -56.14 -43.39
CA ARG A 282 -29.45 -57.50 -42.93
C ARG A 282 -28.92 -57.65 -41.51
N ALA A 283 -29.86 -57.86 -40.60
CA ALA A 283 -29.61 -58.36 -39.27
C ALA A 283 -29.13 -59.82 -39.34
N ASP A 284 -28.20 -60.22 -38.47
CA ASP A 284 -28.40 -61.48 -37.77
C ASP A 284 -27.71 -61.49 -36.40
N SER A 285 -28.41 -62.18 -35.52
CA SER A 285 -28.23 -62.53 -34.13
C SER A 285 -26.93 -63.28 -33.80
N GLY A 286 -26.55 -63.21 -32.52
CA GLY A 286 -25.46 -64.01 -31.96
C GLY A 286 -25.28 -63.76 -30.47
N ALA A 287 -26.11 -64.42 -29.66
CA ALA A 287 -26.00 -64.47 -28.20
C ALA A 287 -24.85 -65.38 -27.73
N GLY A 288 -24.34 -65.10 -26.54
CA GLY A 288 -23.44 -65.95 -25.75
C GLY A 288 -22.18 -65.19 -25.33
N GLY A 289 -21.86 -64.95 -24.06
CA GLY A 289 -22.23 -65.62 -22.83
C GLY A 289 -20.94 -65.93 -22.06
N GLY A 290 -20.91 -65.65 -20.76
CA GLY A 290 -19.92 -66.25 -19.86
C GLY A 290 -19.01 -65.28 -19.12
N ARG A 291 -19.47 -64.95 -17.89
CA ARG A 291 -18.74 -64.83 -16.62
C ARG A 291 -17.48 -63.97 -16.54
#